data_AF-A0A1F7GX54-F1
#
_entry.id   AF-A0A1F7GX54-F1
#
_cell.length_a   1.000
_cell.length_b   1.000
_cell.length_c   1.000
_cell.angle_alpha   90.00
_cell.angle_beta   90.00
_cell.angle_gamma   90.00
#
_symmetry.space_group_name_H-M   'P 1'
#
loop_
_entity.id
_entity.type
_entity.pdbx_description
1 polymer ?
#
loop_
_entity_poly.entity_id
_entity_poly.type
_entity_poly.pdbx_seq_one_letter_code
_entity_poly.pdbx_strand_id
1 'polypeptide(L)'
;MEDIISNQNLIHDLDSKTVENTFTLPKFFSILTVVTVAGLIIGFLFSLTKKTITTDNQVGSKSAKVEKTAGIADKKTFKDKAEGILKEGGLDGEGNFHLERPGGESQNVYLTSTTVDLSQYTGKKIRVWGETFQAEKAGWLMDVGLVEVLQ
;
A
#
# COMPACT_ATOMS: atom_id res chain seq x y z
N MET A 1 -70.02 4.75 -32.31
CA MET A 1 -68.60 5.06 -32.11
C MET A 1 -68.43 5.51 -30.68
N GLU A 2 -67.57 4.78 -29.99
CA GLU A 2 -66.80 5.12 -28.79
C GLU A 2 -67.52 5.19 -27.42
N ASP A 3 -67.44 4.05 -26.73
CA ASP A 3 -66.92 3.85 -25.37
C ASP A 3 -67.38 4.77 -24.23
N ILE A 4 -68.32 4.22 -23.44
CA ILE A 4 -68.68 4.73 -22.12
C ILE A 4 -67.65 4.21 -21.11
N ILE A 5 -66.60 4.99 -20.88
CA ILE A 5 -65.71 4.86 -19.72
C ILE A 5 -66.46 5.37 -18.49
N SER A 6 -66.68 4.54 -17.47
CA SER A 6 -66.64 5.05 -16.08
C SER A 6 -66.50 3.95 -15.04
N ASN A 7 -65.33 4.00 -14.40
CA ASN A 7 -65.07 3.75 -12.98
C ASN A 7 -65.35 2.36 -12.40
N GLN A 8 -64.28 1.57 -12.45
CA GLN A 8 -63.87 0.60 -11.45
C GLN A 8 -64.15 1.13 -10.03
N ASN A 9 -65.23 0.67 -9.41
CA ASN A 9 -65.47 0.87 -7.99
C ASN A 9 -64.64 -0.16 -7.21
N LEU A 10 -63.32 0.01 -7.22
CA LEU A 10 -62.39 -0.71 -6.35
C LEU A 10 -62.29 0.06 -5.03
N ILE A 11 -63.27 -0.14 -4.16
CA ILE A 11 -63.14 0.23 -2.76
C ILE A 11 -62.21 -0.82 -2.13
N HIS A 12 -60.91 -0.51 -2.07
CA HIS A 12 -60.00 -1.25 -1.20
C HIS A 12 -60.31 -0.83 0.24
N ASP A 13 -60.74 -1.80 1.03
CA ASP A 13 -60.77 -1.69 2.47
C ASP A 13 -59.31 -1.51 2.93
N LEU A 14 -58.94 -0.27 3.23
CA LEU A 14 -57.65 0.04 3.80
C LEU A 14 -57.71 -0.44 5.25
N ASP A 15 -57.41 -1.72 5.46
CA ASP A 15 -56.97 -2.24 6.75
C ASP A 15 -55.67 -1.52 7.10
N SER A 16 -55.84 -0.30 7.61
CA SER A 16 -54.78 0.49 8.19
C SER A 16 -54.40 -0.22 9.47
N LYS A 17 -53.49 -1.20 9.35
CA LYS A 17 -52.66 -1.64 10.45
C LYS A 17 -51.97 -0.39 10.96
N THR A 18 -52.59 0.22 11.97
CA THR A 18 -52.02 1.29 12.75
C THR A 18 -50.80 0.67 13.37
N VAL A 19 -49.63 0.96 12.80
CA VAL A 19 -48.36 0.59 13.42
C VAL A 19 -48.29 1.46 14.67
N GLU A 20 -48.77 0.89 15.77
CA GLU A 20 -48.63 1.40 17.13
C GLU A 20 -47.13 1.42 17.46
N ASN A 21 -46.39 2.34 16.85
CA ASN A 21 -45.00 2.59 17.16
C ASN A 21 -44.98 3.38 18.47
N THR A 22 -45.35 2.71 19.55
CA THR A 22 -45.30 3.24 20.91
C THR A 22 -43.84 3.23 21.35
N PHE A 23 -43.09 4.18 20.78
CA PHE A 23 -41.77 4.56 21.22
C PHE A 23 -41.92 5.29 22.55
N THR A 24 -42.18 4.53 23.59
CA THR A 24 -42.31 5.08 24.94
C THR A 24 -40.95 5.61 25.38
N LEU A 25 -40.92 6.77 26.04
CA LEU A 25 -39.72 7.38 26.61
C LEU A 25 -38.76 6.36 27.29
N PRO A 26 -39.22 5.39 28.11
CA PRO A 26 -38.32 4.38 28.69
C PRO A 26 -37.67 3.45 27.65
N LYS A 27 -38.35 3.11 26.54
CA LYS A 27 -37.76 2.33 25.45
C LYS A 27 -36.69 3.14 24.70
N PHE A 28 -36.90 4.45 24.53
CA PHE A 28 -35.89 5.35 23.94
C PHE A 28 -34.62 5.41 24.79
N PHE A 29 -34.75 5.60 26.10
CA PHE A 29 -33.60 5.60 27.00
C PHE A 29 -32.91 4.23 27.09
N SER A 30 -33.67 3.13 26.98
CA SER A 30 -33.11 1.78 26.90
C SER A 30 -32.25 1.58 25.65
N ILE A 31 -32.75 1.94 24.46
CA ILE A 31 -31.98 1.90 23.21
C ILE A 31 -30.75 2.81 23.30
N LEU A 32 -30.90 4.04 23.81
CA LEU A 32 -29.80 4.99 23.94
C LEU A 32 -28.68 4.45 24.84
N THR A 33 -29.04 3.84 25.96
CA THR A 33 -28.08 3.22 26.88
C THR A 33 -27.32 2.09 26.18
N VAL A 34 -28.01 1.21 25.47
CA VAL A 34 -27.37 0.11 24.72
C VAL A 34 -26.39 0.64 23.66
N VAL A 35 -26.77 1.68 22.91
CA VAL A 35 -25.91 2.28 21.88
C VAL A 35 -24.67 2.94 22.48
N THR A 36 -24.81 3.66 23.61
CA THR A 36 -23.66 4.28 24.29
C THR A 36 -22.67 3.24 24.83
N VAL A 37 -23.16 2.15 25.42
CA VAL A 37 -22.30 1.06 25.92
C VAL A 37 -21.60 0.35 24.76
N ALA A 38 -22.31 0.05 23.67
CA ALA A 38 -21.70 -0.54 22.48
C ALA A 38 -20.62 0.37 21.87
N GLY A 39 -20.87 1.68 21.79
CA GLY A 39 -19.89 2.67 21.32
C GLY A 39 -18.64 2.73 22.18
N LEU A 40 -18.76 2.63 23.52
CA LEU A 40 -17.62 2.58 24.43
C LEU A 40 -16.80 1.29 24.26
N ILE A 41 -17.45 0.14 24.10
CA ILE A 41 -16.77 -1.14 23.89
C ILE A 41 -15.99 -1.12 22.56
N ILE A 42 -16.63 -0.68 21.48
CA ILE A 42 -16.01 -0.61 20.15
C ILE A 42 -14.89 0.44 20.14
N GLY A 43 -15.11 1.60 20.77
CA GLY A 43 -14.09 2.64 20.90
C GLY A 43 -12.87 2.20 21.72
N PHE A 44 -13.09 1.45 22.80
CA PHE A 44 -12.00 0.88 23.61
C PHE A 44 -11.23 -0.21 22.85
N LEU A 45 -11.95 -1.10 22.14
CA LEU A 45 -11.34 -2.15 21.31
C LEU A 45 -10.53 -1.56 20.15
N PHE A 46 -11.00 -0.47 19.54
CA PHE A 46 -10.29 0.27 18.50
C PHE A 46 -9.13 1.11 19.06
N SER A 47 -9.18 1.52 20.34
CA SER A 47 -8.05 2.16 20.99
C SER A 47 -6.87 1.21 21.22
N LEU A 48 -7.15 -0.09 21.40
CA LEU A 48 -6.12 -1.14 21.53
C LEU A 48 -5.41 -1.45 20.20
N THR A 49 -6.01 -1.11 19.05
CA THR A 49 -5.38 -1.27 17.72
C THR A 49 -4.60 -0.04 17.27
N LYS A 50 -4.49 1.02 18.10
CA LYS A 50 -3.47 2.04 17.91
C LYS A 50 -2.11 1.39 18.09
N LYS A 51 -1.53 0.98 16.97
CA LYS A 51 -0.08 0.78 16.83
C LYS A 51 0.58 2.06 17.35
N THR A 52 1.05 2.02 18.59
CA THR A 52 1.96 3.00 19.15
C THR A 52 3.12 3.11 18.17
N ILE A 53 3.19 4.22 17.44
CA ILE A 53 4.46 4.65 16.86
C ILE A 53 5.26 5.08 18.09
N THR A 54 5.98 4.13 18.67
CA THR A 54 7.09 4.43 19.56
C THR A 54 8.07 5.23 18.72
N THR A 55 8.05 6.55 18.89
CA THR A 55 9.20 7.39 18.55
C THR A 55 10.29 6.99 19.52
N ASP A 56 10.99 5.92 19.17
CA ASP A 56 12.23 5.55 19.81
C ASP A 56 13.27 6.58 19.36
N ASN A 57 13.63 7.47 20.28
CA ASN A 57 14.84 8.29 20.17
C ASN A 57 16.04 7.37 20.38
N GLN A 58 16.30 6.50 19.42
CA GLN A 58 17.56 5.79 19.28
C GLN A 58 18.28 6.39 18.09
N VAL A 59 19.40 7.02 18.39
CA VAL A 59 20.48 7.28 17.45
C VAL A 59 20.94 5.90 16.94
N GLY A 60 20.36 5.43 15.84
CA GLY A 60 20.58 4.09 15.30
C GLY A 60 19.43 3.62 14.42
N SER A 61 19.56 3.84 13.11
CA SER A 61 18.82 3.21 12.01
C SER A 61 17.35 2.83 12.28
N LYS A 62 16.44 3.75 11.96
CA LYS A 62 15.03 3.43 11.68
C LYS A 62 14.99 2.41 10.53
N SER A 63 14.95 1.12 10.85
CA SER A 63 14.43 0.12 9.93
C SER A 63 12.93 0.36 9.80
N ALA A 64 12.56 1.28 8.90
CA ALA A 64 11.30 1.17 8.20
C ALA A 64 11.18 -0.28 7.73
N LYS A 65 10.01 -0.90 7.86
CA LYS A 65 9.79 -2.25 7.36
C LYS A 65 9.84 -2.17 5.83
N VAL A 66 11.05 -2.22 5.29
CA VAL A 66 11.31 -2.16 3.85
C VAL A 66 10.64 -3.37 3.22
N GLU A 67 9.83 -3.13 2.18
CA GLU A 67 9.15 -4.20 1.48
C GLU A 67 10.18 -5.16 0.86
N LYS A 68 9.95 -6.47 1.00
CA LYS A 68 10.85 -7.50 0.48
C LYS A 68 10.97 -7.45 -1.05
N THR A 69 9.98 -6.86 -1.72
CA THR A 69 9.96 -6.70 -3.16
C THR A 69 9.22 -5.42 -3.48
N ALA A 70 9.77 -4.58 -4.35
CA ALA A 70 9.13 -3.35 -4.79
C ALA A 70 9.41 -3.09 -6.27
N GLY A 71 8.44 -2.52 -6.98
CA GLY A 71 8.52 -2.19 -8.40
C GLY A 71 7.57 -2.98 -9.30
N ILE A 72 7.80 -2.87 -10.61
CA ILE A 72 6.95 -3.47 -11.64
C ILE A 72 7.58 -4.79 -12.09
N ALA A 73 6.86 -5.90 -11.85
CA ALA A 73 7.29 -7.24 -12.24
C ALA A 73 7.11 -7.52 -13.75
N ASP A 74 7.39 -6.53 -14.61
CA ASP A 74 7.38 -6.72 -16.06
C ASP A 74 8.70 -7.31 -16.54
N LYS A 75 8.80 -8.63 -16.41
CA LYS A 75 9.97 -9.42 -16.82
C LYS A 75 10.22 -9.42 -18.34
N LYS A 76 9.32 -8.84 -19.16
CA LYS A 76 9.52 -8.71 -20.61
C LYS A 76 10.38 -7.49 -20.94
N THR A 77 10.22 -6.41 -20.19
CA THR A 77 10.97 -5.16 -20.35
C THR A 77 12.28 -5.25 -19.55
N PHE A 78 12.20 -5.71 -18.29
CA PHE A 78 13.36 -5.86 -17.41
C PHE A 78 13.94 -7.28 -17.49
N LYS A 79 14.74 -7.54 -18.53
CA LYS A 79 15.30 -8.87 -18.83
C LYS A 79 16.58 -9.18 -18.06
N ASP A 80 17.32 -8.15 -17.68
CA ASP A 80 18.59 -8.29 -17.00
C ASP A 80 18.39 -8.37 -15.50
N LYS A 81 19.32 -9.07 -14.84
CA LYS A 81 19.31 -9.23 -13.39
C LYS A 81 20.73 -9.07 -12.83
N ALA A 82 20.82 -8.42 -11.69
CA ALA A 82 22.06 -8.30 -10.94
C ALA A 82 21.82 -8.48 -9.44
N GLU A 83 22.85 -8.94 -8.73
CA GLU A 83 22.82 -9.14 -7.29
C GLU A 83 24.06 -8.53 -6.66
N GLY A 84 23.89 -7.90 -5.51
CA GLY A 84 24.99 -7.29 -4.77
C GLY A 84 24.53 -6.56 -3.52
N ILE A 85 25.48 -5.88 -2.88
CA ILE A 85 25.16 -4.96 -1.78
C ILE A 85 24.90 -3.59 -2.40
N LEU A 86 23.71 -3.03 -2.16
CA LEU A 86 23.39 -1.70 -2.67
C LEU A 86 24.15 -0.63 -1.91
N LYS A 87 24.79 0.26 -2.66
CA LYS A 87 25.48 1.44 -2.15
C LYS A 87 25.03 2.67 -2.92
N GLU A 88 25.11 3.80 -2.25
CA GLU A 88 24.91 5.11 -2.87
C GLU A 88 26.18 5.51 -3.64
N GLY A 89 25.99 6.15 -4.78
CA GLY A 89 27.06 6.66 -5.63
C GLY A 89 26.98 6.13 -7.06
N GLY A 90 27.22 7.04 -8.01
CA GLY A 90 27.44 6.74 -9.42
C GLY A 90 28.91 6.75 -9.81
N LEU A 91 29.20 6.51 -11.09
CA LEU A 91 30.53 6.68 -11.66
C LEU A 91 30.54 7.89 -12.59
N ASP A 92 31.35 8.91 -12.29
CA ASP A 92 31.56 10.08 -13.15
C ASP A 92 30.26 10.77 -13.64
N GLY A 93 29.21 10.74 -12.82
CA GLY A 93 27.90 11.32 -13.12
C GLY A 93 26.89 10.34 -13.74
N GLU A 94 27.25 9.06 -13.91
CA GLU A 94 26.37 7.99 -14.39
C GLU A 94 25.86 7.12 -13.23
N GLY A 95 24.53 6.96 -13.16
CA GLY A 95 23.86 6.23 -12.09
C GLY A 95 23.84 6.99 -10.76
N ASN A 96 22.89 6.66 -9.91
CA ASN A 96 22.77 7.25 -8.56
C ASN A 96 23.17 6.26 -7.46
N PHE A 97 23.13 4.97 -7.78
CA PHE A 97 23.45 3.87 -6.89
C PHE A 97 24.32 2.86 -7.62
N HIS A 98 24.97 1.97 -6.88
CA HIS A 98 25.68 0.84 -7.46
C HIS A 98 25.55 -0.41 -6.60
N LEU A 99 25.71 -1.57 -7.23
CA LEU A 99 25.80 -2.86 -6.56
C LEU A 99 27.26 -3.25 -6.43
N GLU A 100 27.73 -3.35 -5.19
CA GLU A 100 29.02 -3.95 -4.88
C GLU A 100 28.93 -5.46 -5.02
N ARG A 101 29.86 -6.00 -5.83
CA ARG A 101 30.00 -7.42 -6.11
C ARG A 101 31.37 -7.91 -5.65
N PRO A 102 31.53 -9.22 -5.37
CA PRO A 102 32.80 -9.78 -4.89
C PRO A 102 33.99 -9.64 -5.87
N GLY A 103 33.75 -9.15 -7.09
CA GLY A 103 34.79 -8.92 -8.11
C GLY A 103 35.48 -7.55 -8.04
N GLY A 104 35.15 -6.71 -7.05
CA GLY A 104 35.71 -5.35 -6.90
C GLY A 104 35.03 -4.32 -7.80
N GLU A 105 35.57 -3.09 -7.79
CA GLU A 105 34.95 -1.90 -8.42
C GLU A 105 34.70 -2.05 -9.93
N SER A 106 35.54 -2.81 -10.63
CA SER A 106 35.39 -3.07 -12.07
C SER A 106 34.16 -3.91 -12.42
N GLN A 107 33.59 -4.61 -11.45
CA GLN A 107 32.43 -5.49 -11.60
C GLN A 107 31.17 -4.90 -10.96
N ASN A 108 31.24 -3.65 -10.49
CA ASN A 108 30.09 -2.94 -9.95
C ASN A 108 29.07 -2.65 -11.05
N VAL A 109 27.80 -2.75 -10.68
CA VAL A 109 26.68 -2.43 -11.58
C VAL A 109 26.11 -1.10 -11.13
N TYR A 110 26.21 -0.08 -11.97
CA TYR A 110 25.65 1.24 -11.71
C TYR A 110 24.17 1.24 -12.08
N LEU A 111 23.37 1.88 -11.24
CA LEU A 111 21.93 1.81 -11.26
C LEU A 111 21.31 3.19 -11.37
N THR A 112 20.33 3.29 -12.26
CA THR A 112 19.37 4.38 -12.28
C THR A 112 18.03 3.85 -11.75
N SER A 113 17.37 4.66 -10.92
CA SER A 113 16.07 4.33 -10.35
C SER A 113 15.00 5.14 -11.08
N THR A 114 14.23 4.48 -11.94
CA THR A 114 13.06 5.11 -12.59
C THR A 114 11.76 4.79 -11.86
N THR A 115 11.65 3.59 -11.29
CA THR A 115 10.37 3.09 -10.75
C THR A 115 10.39 2.84 -9.23
N VAL A 116 11.57 2.59 -8.64
CA VAL A 116 11.68 2.09 -7.26
C VAL A 116 12.67 2.93 -6.47
N ASP A 117 12.25 3.50 -5.34
CA ASP A 117 13.15 4.23 -4.45
C ASP A 117 14.22 3.31 -3.85
N LEU A 118 15.42 3.34 -4.44
CA LEU A 118 16.56 2.51 -4.03
C LEU A 118 17.19 2.96 -2.71
N SER A 119 16.96 4.20 -2.26
CA SER A 119 17.55 4.73 -1.02
C SER A 119 17.11 3.93 0.23
N GLN A 120 15.91 3.35 0.18
CA GLN A 120 15.36 2.52 1.25
C GLN A 120 16.11 1.18 1.39
N TYR A 121 16.86 0.81 0.38
CA TYR A 121 17.57 -0.47 0.28
C TYR A 121 19.09 -0.32 0.43
N THR A 122 19.61 0.90 0.61
CA THR A 122 21.05 1.15 0.79
C THR A 122 21.61 0.31 1.94
N GLY A 123 22.73 -0.37 1.69
CA GLY A 123 23.41 -1.25 2.63
C GLY A 123 22.80 -2.66 2.75
N LYS A 124 21.71 -2.96 2.04
CA LYS A 124 21.11 -4.31 2.01
C LYS A 124 21.64 -5.12 0.85
N LYS A 125 21.60 -6.45 0.99
CA LYS A 125 21.86 -7.36 -0.12
C LYS A 125 20.58 -7.54 -0.92
N ILE A 126 20.60 -7.08 -2.16
CA ILE A 126 19.42 -7.05 -3.02
C ILE A 126 19.70 -7.71 -4.37
N ARG A 127 18.64 -8.20 -4.99
CA ARG A 127 18.57 -8.53 -6.40
C ARG A 127 17.75 -7.46 -7.10
N VAL A 128 18.27 -6.97 -8.20
CA VAL A 128 17.56 -6.01 -9.06
C VAL A 128 17.27 -6.64 -10.40
N TRP A 129 16.15 -6.25 -10.99
CA TRP A 129 15.80 -6.56 -12.37
C TRP A 129 15.64 -5.25 -13.13
N GLY A 130 16.25 -5.22 -14.31
CA GLY A 130 16.37 -3.99 -15.07
C GLY A 130 16.63 -4.21 -16.56
N GLU A 131 16.88 -3.11 -17.25
CA GLU A 131 17.38 -3.08 -18.62
C GLU A 131 18.78 -2.45 -18.61
N THR A 132 19.76 -3.17 -19.15
CA THR A 132 21.14 -2.67 -19.25
C THR A 132 21.24 -1.67 -20.40
N PHE A 133 21.84 -0.52 -20.11
CA PHE A 133 22.12 0.51 -21.09
C PHE A 133 23.62 0.64 -21.35
N GLN A 134 23.95 1.15 -22.53
CA GLN A 134 25.32 1.52 -22.86
C GLN A 134 25.66 2.82 -22.13
N ALA A 135 26.67 2.75 -21.27
CA ALA A 135 27.20 3.90 -20.55
C ALA A 135 28.49 4.41 -21.22
N GLU A 136 28.83 5.68 -21.00
CA GLU A 136 30.08 6.26 -21.48
C GLU A 136 31.25 5.95 -20.56
N LYS A 137 31.00 5.80 -19.25
CA LYS A 137 32.02 5.59 -18.20
C LYS A 137 31.83 4.27 -17.48
N ALA A 138 30.60 3.97 -17.07
CA ALA A 138 30.26 2.72 -16.39
C ALA A 138 30.36 1.52 -17.35
N GLY A 139 31.13 0.50 -16.96
CA GLY A 139 31.16 -0.77 -17.70
C GLY A 139 29.81 -1.49 -17.71
N TRP A 140 28.96 -1.21 -16.72
CA TRP A 140 27.61 -1.73 -16.61
C TRP A 140 26.69 -0.70 -15.96
N LEU A 141 25.80 -0.11 -16.76
CA LEU A 141 24.73 0.77 -16.31
C LEU A 141 23.38 0.09 -16.55
N MET A 142 22.46 0.16 -15.59
CA MET A 142 21.16 -0.49 -15.68
C MET A 142 20.06 0.36 -15.05
N ASP A 143 18.92 0.44 -15.72
CA ASP A 143 17.71 1.03 -15.13
C ASP A 143 16.85 -0.01 -14.44
N VAL A 144 16.48 0.27 -13.20
CA VAL A 144 15.85 -0.70 -12.30
C VAL A 144 14.33 -0.53 -12.29
N GLY A 145 13.65 -1.61 -12.69
CA GLY A 145 12.19 -1.72 -12.64
C GLY A 145 11.66 -2.47 -11.42
N LEU A 146 12.45 -3.41 -10.87
CA LEU A 146 12.05 -4.26 -9.75
C LEU A 146 13.24 -4.54 -8.82
N VAL A 147 13.01 -4.45 -7.51
CA VAL A 147 13.98 -4.79 -6.47
C VAL A 147 13.43 -5.92 -5.61
N GLU A 148 14.31 -6.84 -5.20
CA GLU A 148 14.03 -7.95 -4.30
C GLU A 148 15.11 -7.98 -3.22
N VAL A 149 14.71 -7.93 -1.95
CA VAL A 149 15.61 -7.99 -0.80
C VAL A 149 15.92 -9.44 -0.48
N LEU A 150 17.20 -9.80 -0.56
CA LEU A 150 17.66 -11.15 -0.24
C LEU A 150 17.96 -11.30 1.25
N GLN A 151 18.32 -10.20 1.93
CA GLN A 151 18.67 -10.19 3.36
C GLN A 151 18.40 -8.83 4.03
#